data_AF-A0A915AU60-F1
#
_entry.id   AF-A0A915AU60-F1
#
_cell.length_a   1.000
_cell.length_b   1.000
_cell.length_c   1.000
_cell.angle_alpha   90.00
_cell.angle_beta   90.00
_cell.angle_gamma   90.00
#
_symmetry.space_group_name_H-M   'P 1'
#
loop_
_entity.id
_entity.type
_entity.pdbx_description
1 polymer ?
#
loop_
_entity_poly.entity_id
_entity_poly.type
_entity_poly.pdbx_seq_one_letter_code
_entity_poly.pdbx_strand_id
1 'polypeptide(L)'
;MDELARCIPSQSSSETPIEQHIVSPDLDNFSAKRAVKFGEEDAVVRSAPLNVHSRSASITKRNGGVPATLKPLAEARVNAASSNSITTKFLSICPREELTLNRVDGETDSVDIVVLKNISTRNVMYKIKITSPEKFRVRPSIGVVAPGATELIRVYLQNEYKHSVNREKFLLMALETDAKTSEEFSNAWKSADESCRVEHKLRCRLADNNDPVLPPHVQTPTANHIRSPASIEHPEHLRREIANLAGQQRILLICIVVMIILQLISLGCQRSYHLSLLTAWKEQYSQVDAAVAESFDVDSEL
;
A
#
# COMPACT_ATOMS: atom_id res chain seq x y z
N MET A 1 24.23 39.99 73.00
CA MET A 1 24.40 39.40 74.33
C MET A 1 24.60 37.91 74.11
N ASP A 2 25.56 37.34 74.84
CA ASP A 2 25.73 35.92 75.16
C ASP A 2 25.85 34.97 73.94
N GLU A 3 27.04 34.54 73.48
CA GLU A 3 28.24 33.96 74.13
C GLU A 3 28.12 32.44 74.41
N LEU A 4 29.30 31.77 74.44
CA LEU A 4 29.58 30.38 74.80
C LEU A 4 29.38 29.29 73.70
N ALA A 5 30.14 28.20 73.76
CA ALA A 5 31.52 28.08 73.23
C ALA A 5 32.11 26.67 73.48
N ARG A 6 33.00 26.18 72.58
CA ARG A 6 33.93 25.02 72.78
C ARG A 6 33.24 23.62 72.90
N CYS A 7 33.89 22.47 72.67
CA CYS A 7 35.28 22.19 72.26
C CYS A 7 35.43 20.92 71.37
N ILE A 8 36.60 20.87 70.70
CA ILE A 8 37.31 19.78 69.98
C ILE A 8 37.76 18.62 70.93
N PRO A 9 38.45 17.50 70.51
CA PRO A 9 39.03 17.07 69.21
C PRO A 9 38.58 15.62 68.78
N SER A 10 39.08 14.90 67.74
CA SER A 10 40.49 14.60 67.41
C SER A 10 40.81 13.79 66.13
N GLN A 11 41.96 14.13 65.50
CA GLN A 11 42.91 13.29 64.72
C GLN A 11 42.49 12.75 63.32
N SER A 12 43.38 12.66 62.31
CA SER A 12 44.79 13.12 62.19
C SER A 12 45.24 13.38 60.72
N SER A 13 46.41 14.03 60.57
CA SER A 13 47.12 14.45 59.34
C SER A 13 47.52 13.30 58.39
N SER A 14 47.63 13.50 57.07
CA SER A 14 48.76 14.16 56.35
C SER A 14 48.48 14.11 54.82
N GLU A 15 49.06 14.89 53.88
CA GLU A 15 49.99 16.03 53.86
C GLU A 15 49.83 16.79 52.51
N THR A 16 50.34 18.03 52.36
CA THR A 16 50.41 18.78 51.07
C THR A 16 51.68 19.65 51.02
N PRO A 17 52.19 20.00 49.81
CA PRO A 17 51.96 21.33 49.21
C PRO A 17 51.50 21.24 47.72
N ILE A 18 50.79 22.19 47.06
CA ILE A 18 50.92 23.68 46.95
C ILE A 18 52.14 24.05 46.08
N GLU A 19 52.13 24.98 45.09
CA GLU A 19 51.20 26.01 44.56
C GLU A 19 51.11 25.84 43.00
N GLN A 20 50.42 26.53 42.06
CA GLN A 20 49.69 27.82 41.84
C GLN A 20 48.55 27.58 40.80
N HIS A 21 47.89 28.56 40.17
CA HIS A 21 47.07 29.72 40.60
C HIS A 21 46.54 30.44 39.30
N ILE A 22 45.56 31.36 39.41
CA ILE A 22 45.09 32.32 38.37
C ILE A 22 44.09 31.83 37.27
N VAL A 23 42.79 32.11 37.54
CA VAL A 23 41.75 32.69 36.63
C VAL A 23 40.96 31.80 35.62
N SER A 24 39.68 32.19 35.45
CA SER A 24 38.59 31.67 34.60
C SER A 24 38.13 32.78 33.60
N PRO A 25 37.04 32.68 32.79
CA PRO A 25 36.04 31.61 32.61
C PRO A 25 35.63 31.29 31.14
N ASP A 26 34.69 30.34 31.03
CA ASP A 26 33.53 30.28 30.09
C ASP A 26 33.60 29.84 28.60
N LEU A 27 32.45 29.28 28.20
CA LEU A 27 31.79 29.10 26.88
C LEU A 27 32.38 28.30 25.68
N ASP A 28 31.42 27.70 24.97
CA ASP A 28 31.37 27.26 23.56
C ASP A 28 32.50 26.41 22.93
N ASN A 29 32.33 25.08 22.99
CA ASN A 29 33.00 24.14 22.08
C ASN A 29 32.08 23.72 20.91
N PHE A 30 32.27 24.36 19.74
CA PHE A 30 31.70 23.88 18.47
C PHE A 30 32.72 24.01 17.32
N SER A 31 33.23 22.87 16.81
CA SER A 31 33.86 22.81 15.49
C SER A 31 33.93 21.39 14.93
N ALA A 32 33.15 21.14 13.88
CA ALA A 32 33.26 19.92 13.08
C ALA A 32 34.35 20.09 12.00
N LYS A 33 35.19 19.06 11.80
CA LYS A 33 36.13 19.00 10.67
C LYS A 33 36.30 17.59 10.10
N ARG A 34 35.63 17.30 8.98
CA ARG A 34 36.19 16.45 7.90
C ARG A 34 35.50 16.76 6.57
N ALA A 35 36.10 17.67 5.80
CA ALA A 35 35.75 17.90 4.39
C ALA A 35 36.82 17.27 3.50
N VAL A 36 36.43 16.78 2.32
CA VAL A 36 37.36 16.22 1.32
C VAL A 36 37.83 17.35 0.41
N LYS A 37 39.14 17.38 0.12
CA LYS A 37 39.76 18.41 -0.74
C LYS A 37 39.80 17.91 -2.19
N PHE A 38 39.33 18.74 -3.11
CA PHE A 38 39.55 18.59 -4.56
C PHE A 38 40.29 19.83 -5.10
N GLY A 39 40.75 19.74 -6.36
CA GLY A 39 41.71 20.67 -6.97
C GLY A 39 41.20 22.10 -7.20
N GLU A 40 42.14 22.96 -7.56
CA GLU A 40 42.00 24.42 -7.70
C GLU A 40 42.53 24.83 -9.07
N GLU A 41 41.66 25.28 -9.97
CA GLU A 41 41.99 25.75 -11.31
C GLU A 41 41.22 27.03 -11.65
N ASP A 42 42.00 28.09 -11.90
CA ASP A 42 41.74 29.41 -12.49
C ASP A 42 40.46 30.25 -12.29
N ALA A 43 40.78 31.50 -11.94
CA ALA A 43 39.97 32.71 -11.80
C ALA A 43 38.94 33.04 -12.90
N VAL A 44 37.88 33.77 -12.49
CA VAL A 44 37.62 35.15 -12.98
C VAL A 44 36.63 35.89 -12.06
N VAL A 45 36.87 37.18 -11.81
CA VAL A 45 36.03 38.03 -10.95
C VAL A 45 34.78 38.53 -11.69
N ARG A 46 33.58 38.27 -11.14
CA ARG A 46 32.37 39.10 -11.33
C ARG A 46 31.54 39.15 -10.04
N SER A 47 30.90 40.28 -9.79
CA SER A 47 30.24 40.62 -8.52
C SER A 47 28.73 40.85 -8.67
N ALA A 48 27.93 40.22 -7.81
CA ALA A 48 26.52 40.53 -7.53
C ALA A 48 26.10 39.92 -6.17
N PRO A 49 25.22 40.56 -5.38
CA PRO A 49 24.91 40.12 -4.01
C PRO A 49 23.80 39.06 -3.92
N LEU A 50 23.79 38.33 -2.78
CA LEU A 50 22.77 37.34 -2.44
C LEU A 50 21.41 38.00 -2.11
N ASN A 51 20.37 37.71 -2.90
CA ASN A 51 19.01 38.14 -2.60
C ASN A 51 18.26 37.10 -1.76
N VAL A 52 18.49 37.10 -0.44
CA VAL A 52 17.90 36.14 0.51
C VAL A 52 16.42 36.44 0.75
N HIS A 53 15.55 35.90 -0.10
CA HIS A 53 14.12 35.83 0.18
C HIS A 53 13.83 34.74 1.22
N SER A 54 13.88 35.14 2.50
CA SER A 54 13.50 34.33 3.67
C SER A 54 12.01 33.95 3.63
N ARG A 55 11.68 32.89 2.87
CA ARG A 55 10.34 32.30 2.88
C ARG A 55 10.13 31.52 4.17
N SER A 56 9.17 31.98 4.98
CA SER A 56 8.87 31.44 6.32
C SER A 56 8.71 29.92 6.31
N ALA A 57 9.59 29.22 7.04
CA ALA A 57 9.54 27.76 7.15
C ALA A 57 8.35 27.33 8.01
N SER A 58 7.23 27.00 7.37
CA SER A 58 6.03 26.48 8.03
C SER A 58 6.28 25.16 8.77
N ILE A 59 5.43 24.87 9.76
CA ILE A 59 5.57 23.71 10.67
C ILE A 59 5.28 22.40 9.93
N THR A 60 6.28 21.86 9.24
CA THR A 60 6.22 20.58 8.50
C THR A 60 7.46 19.70 8.69
N LYS A 61 8.42 20.13 9.53
CA LYS A 61 9.76 19.51 9.72
C LYS A 61 9.73 18.20 10.54
N ARG A 62 8.93 17.22 10.11
CA ARG A 62 9.01 15.82 10.57
C ARG A 62 8.46 14.77 9.61
N ASN A 63 7.56 15.15 8.69
CA ASN A 63 7.15 14.26 7.61
C ASN A 63 8.36 14.04 6.70
N GLY A 64 8.93 12.82 6.70
CA GLY A 64 10.03 12.46 5.79
C GLY A 64 9.62 12.80 4.36
N GLY A 65 10.45 13.56 3.65
CA GLY A 65 10.00 14.39 2.52
C GLY A 65 9.12 13.68 1.48
N VAL A 66 7.99 14.29 1.10
CA VAL A 66 7.22 13.84 -0.06
C VAL A 66 8.02 14.20 -1.32
N PRO A 67 8.31 13.24 -2.22
CA PRO A 67 8.93 13.51 -3.52
C PRO A 67 8.20 14.62 -4.29
N ALA A 68 8.93 15.41 -5.08
CA ALA A 68 8.34 16.54 -5.80
C ALA A 68 7.20 16.10 -6.75
N THR A 69 7.36 14.95 -7.39
CA THR A 69 6.36 14.21 -8.18
C THR A 69 5.04 13.99 -7.45
N LEU A 70 5.10 13.67 -6.15
CA LEU A 70 3.96 13.29 -5.32
C LEU A 70 3.33 14.44 -4.52
N LYS A 71 3.87 15.67 -4.61
CA LYS A 71 3.30 16.83 -3.90
C LYS A 71 1.85 17.15 -4.30
N PRO A 72 1.48 17.22 -5.60
CA PRO A 72 0.10 17.54 -5.97
C PRO A 72 -0.90 16.49 -5.46
N LEU A 73 -0.51 15.21 -5.48
CA LEU A 73 -1.31 14.10 -4.96
C LEU A 73 -1.46 14.16 -3.43
N ALA A 74 -0.39 14.52 -2.71
CA ALA A 74 -0.43 14.71 -1.26
C ALA A 74 -1.31 15.91 -0.87
N GLU A 75 -1.15 17.04 -1.56
CA GLU A 75 -1.94 18.26 -1.33
C GLU A 75 -3.42 18.04 -1.66
N ALA A 76 -3.73 17.36 -2.77
CA ALA A 76 -5.10 16.98 -3.12
C ALA A 76 -5.74 16.02 -2.09
N ARG A 77 -4.97 15.10 -1.50
CA ARG A 77 -5.46 14.16 -0.47
C ARG A 77 -5.63 14.81 0.90
N VAL A 78 -4.74 15.73 1.29
CA VAL A 78 -4.86 16.49 2.55
C VAL A 78 -6.03 17.46 2.51
N ASN A 79 -6.32 18.05 1.35
CA ASN A 79 -7.46 18.96 1.14
C ASN A 79 -8.72 18.25 0.62
N ALA A 80 -8.79 16.92 0.70
CA ALA A 80 -9.95 16.16 0.26
C ALA A 80 -11.19 16.49 1.10
N ALA A 81 -12.38 16.46 0.48
CA ALA A 81 -13.65 16.68 1.17
C ALA A 81 -13.85 15.67 2.31
N SER A 82 -14.51 16.09 3.39
CA SER A 82 -14.71 15.26 4.59
C SER A 82 -15.45 13.94 4.32
N SER A 83 -16.28 13.87 3.27
CA SER A 83 -16.90 12.64 2.75
C SER A 83 -15.90 11.55 2.36
N ASN A 84 -14.69 11.93 1.93
CA ASN A 84 -13.62 11.03 1.53
C ASN A 84 -12.72 10.65 2.72
N SER A 85 -13.08 11.05 3.94
CA SER A 85 -12.38 10.69 5.18
C SER A 85 -13.28 9.91 6.14
N ILE A 86 -12.69 9.09 7.01
CA ILE A 86 -13.35 8.52 8.17
C ILE A 86 -12.63 8.96 9.43
N THR A 87 -13.40 9.48 10.39
CA THR A 87 -12.90 9.85 11.71
C THR A 87 -13.33 8.81 12.73
N THR A 88 -12.34 8.25 13.42
CA THR A 88 -12.50 7.30 14.52
C THR A 88 -12.39 8.03 15.87
N LYS A 89 -12.22 7.31 16.98
CA LYS A 89 -12.11 7.91 18.33
C LYS A 89 -10.92 8.88 18.47
N PHE A 90 -9.78 8.56 17.87
CA PHE A 90 -8.51 9.29 18.03
C PHE A 90 -7.77 9.58 16.72
N LEU A 91 -8.23 9.01 15.59
CA LEU A 91 -7.56 9.13 14.29
C LEU A 91 -8.55 9.44 13.17
N SER A 92 -8.24 10.44 12.35
CA SER A 92 -8.89 10.69 11.08
C SER A 92 -8.04 10.13 9.93
N ILE A 93 -8.69 9.44 9.00
CA ILE A 93 -8.08 8.61 7.96
C ILE A 93 -8.67 9.00 6.61
N CYS A 94 -7.82 9.25 5.61
CA CYS A 94 -8.25 9.50 4.23
C CYS A 94 -7.31 8.74 3.26
N PRO A 95 -7.81 8.01 2.24
CA PRO A 95 -9.20 7.90 1.81
C PRO A 95 -10.06 7.05 2.75
N ARG A 96 -11.39 7.07 2.55
CA ARG A 96 -12.37 6.46 3.46
C ARG A 96 -12.45 4.93 3.36
N GLU A 97 -12.35 4.38 2.14
CA GLU A 97 -12.69 2.97 1.85
C GLU A 97 -11.85 2.35 0.71
N GLU A 98 -11.35 3.16 -0.21
CA GLU A 98 -10.65 2.70 -1.42
C GLU A 98 -9.42 3.57 -1.71
N LEU A 99 -8.30 2.93 -1.97
CA LEU A 99 -7.09 3.54 -2.53
C LEU A 99 -7.15 3.44 -4.06
N THR A 100 -7.11 4.59 -4.72
CA THR A 100 -7.13 4.69 -6.19
C THR A 100 -5.70 4.96 -6.65
N LEU A 101 -5.05 3.94 -7.20
CA LEU A 101 -3.62 4.00 -7.52
C LEU A 101 -3.43 4.65 -8.90
N ASN A 102 -2.91 5.87 -8.89
CA ASN A 102 -2.81 6.73 -10.06
C ASN A 102 -1.47 6.52 -10.77
N ARG A 103 -1.41 6.72 -12.09
CA ARG A 103 -0.12 6.96 -12.75
C ARG A 103 0.33 8.38 -12.41
N VAL A 104 1.59 8.55 -12.02
CA VAL A 104 2.19 9.87 -11.74
C VAL A 104 3.43 10.03 -12.61
N ASP A 105 3.56 11.19 -13.26
CA ASP A 105 4.73 11.46 -14.10
C ASP A 105 6.02 11.54 -13.28
N GLY A 106 7.06 10.84 -13.75
CA GLY A 106 8.31 10.65 -13.02
C GLY A 106 8.35 9.41 -12.10
N GLU A 107 7.21 8.73 -11.86
CA GLU A 107 7.15 7.45 -11.14
C GLU A 107 6.94 6.28 -12.11
N THR A 108 7.59 5.13 -11.87
CA THR A 108 7.38 3.88 -12.62
C THR A 108 6.10 3.16 -12.20
N ASP A 109 5.81 3.24 -10.90
CA ASP A 109 4.75 2.53 -10.20
C ASP A 109 3.48 3.37 -10.18
N SER A 110 2.33 2.73 -10.00
CA SER A 110 1.10 3.48 -9.71
C SER A 110 1.04 3.81 -8.23
N VAL A 111 0.75 5.06 -7.87
CA VAL A 111 0.90 5.60 -6.51
C VAL A 111 -0.41 6.15 -5.97
N ASP A 112 -0.65 5.93 -4.67
CA ASP A 112 -1.61 6.70 -3.88
C ASP A 112 -1.09 7.00 -2.47
N ILE A 113 -1.79 7.87 -1.73
CA ILE A 113 -1.38 8.33 -0.40
C ILE A 113 -2.51 8.14 0.62
N VAL A 114 -2.21 7.50 1.74
CA VAL A 114 -3.05 7.55 2.96
C VAL A 114 -2.58 8.71 3.82
N VAL A 115 -3.51 9.58 4.18
CA VAL A 115 -3.32 10.66 5.17
C VAL A 115 -3.86 10.17 6.51
N LEU A 116 -3.01 10.21 7.55
CA LEU A 116 -3.39 9.94 8.93
C LEU A 116 -3.27 11.20 9.76
N LYS A 117 -4.38 11.76 10.23
CA LYS A 117 -4.40 12.93 11.12
C LYS A 117 -4.78 12.51 12.54
N ASN A 118 -3.84 12.63 13.47
CA ASN A 118 -4.10 12.39 14.88
C ASN A 118 -4.98 13.54 15.43
N ILE A 119 -6.08 13.18 16.10
CA ILE A 119 -7.02 14.13 16.70
C ILE A 119 -7.12 14.00 18.23
N SER A 120 -6.32 13.13 18.86
CA SER A 120 -6.24 13.01 20.31
C SER A 120 -5.07 13.79 20.91
N THR A 121 -4.97 13.72 22.25
CA THR A 121 -3.95 14.40 23.07
C THR A 121 -2.68 13.57 23.28
N ARG A 122 -2.68 12.29 22.88
CA ARG A 122 -1.52 11.37 22.99
C ARG A 122 -0.96 10.99 21.62
N ASN A 123 0.13 10.23 21.58
CA ASN A 123 0.66 9.73 20.32
C ASN A 123 -0.24 8.61 19.77
N VAL A 124 -0.34 8.49 18.44
CA VAL A 124 -0.99 7.35 17.79
C VAL A 124 0.05 6.56 17.03
N MET A 125 0.33 5.34 17.48
CA MET A 125 1.22 4.41 16.78
C MET A 125 0.42 3.61 15.76
N TYR A 126 0.94 3.47 14.54
CA TYR A 126 0.27 2.75 13.46
C TYR A 126 1.17 1.74 12.77
N LYS A 127 0.55 0.75 12.14
CA LYS A 127 1.17 -0.26 11.29
C LYS A 127 0.25 -0.59 10.12
N ILE A 128 0.80 -0.64 8.92
CA ILE A 128 0.11 -1.11 7.71
C ILE A 128 0.39 -2.61 7.52
N LYS A 129 -0.67 -3.37 7.27
CA LYS A 129 -0.62 -4.72 6.68
C LYS A 129 -1.28 -4.70 5.31
N ILE A 130 -0.90 -5.66 4.46
CA ILE A 130 -1.37 -5.79 3.07
C ILE A 130 -1.61 -7.28 2.80
N THR A 131 -2.55 -7.61 1.91
CA THR A 131 -2.79 -8.99 1.45
C THR A 131 -1.59 -9.58 0.70
N SER A 132 -0.94 -8.79 -0.17
CA SER A 132 0.21 -9.21 -0.97
C SER A 132 1.39 -8.23 -0.83
N PRO A 133 2.27 -8.39 0.17
CA PRO A 133 3.41 -7.49 0.37
C PRO A 133 4.42 -7.51 -0.79
N GLU A 134 4.41 -8.55 -1.62
CA GLU A 134 5.26 -8.67 -2.82
C GLU A 134 4.88 -7.69 -3.94
N LYS A 135 3.62 -7.21 -3.97
CA LYS A 135 3.10 -6.31 -5.03
C LYS A 135 3.30 -4.82 -4.71
N PHE A 136 3.40 -4.46 -3.43
CA PHE A 136 3.32 -3.07 -2.97
C PHE A 136 4.54 -2.61 -2.19
N ARG A 137 4.94 -1.36 -2.39
CA ARG A 137 5.95 -0.67 -1.58
C ARG A 137 5.22 0.38 -0.73
N VAL A 138 5.35 0.32 0.59
CA VAL A 138 4.66 1.25 1.51
C VAL A 138 5.68 2.04 2.33
N ARG A 139 5.56 3.37 2.34
CA ARG A 139 6.55 4.29 2.92
C ARG A 139 5.90 5.52 3.59
N PRO A 140 5.97 5.65 4.92
CA PRO A 140 6.32 4.63 5.93
C PRO A 140 5.25 3.51 6.07
N SER A 141 5.64 2.31 6.48
CA SER A 141 4.73 1.18 6.76
C SER A 141 4.40 0.99 8.25
N ILE A 142 5.13 1.65 9.13
CA ILE A 142 4.96 1.68 10.58
C ILE A 142 5.49 3.03 11.11
N GLY A 143 4.89 3.59 12.15
CA GLY A 143 5.33 4.85 12.72
C GLY A 143 4.50 5.37 13.88
N VAL A 144 4.75 6.61 14.29
CA VAL A 144 4.09 7.31 15.40
C VAL A 144 3.65 8.70 14.94
N VAL A 145 2.36 9.02 15.06
CA VAL A 145 1.80 10.34 14.77
C VAL A 145 1.59 11.10 16.08
N ALA A 146 2.30 12.23 16.26
CA ALA A 146 2.17 13.09 17.44
C ALA A 146 0.77 13.74 17.54
N PRO A 147 0.33 14.23 18.72
CA PRO A 147 -0.93 14.95 18.89
C PRO A 147 -1.13 16.06 17.85
N GLY A 148 -2.29 16.08 17.19
CA GLY A 148 -2.62 17.06 16.14
C GLY A 148 -1.83 16.95 14.83
N ALA A 149 -0.79 16.10 14.76
CA ALA A 149 0.04 15.95 13.56
C ALA A 149 -0.64 15.15 12.46
N THR A 150 -0.12 15.27 11.24
CA THR A 150 -0.64 14.59 10.03
C THR A 150 0.50 13.88 9.30
N GLU A 151 0.40 12.56 9.18
CA GLU A 151 1.38 11.68 8.53
C GLU A 151 0.93 11.26 7.12
N LEU A 152 1.89 11.04 6.22
CA LEU A 152 1.67 10.80 4.79
C LEU A 152 2.29 9.47 4.35
N ILE A 153 1.47 8.43 4.35
CA ILE A 153 1.83 7.06 3.98
C ILE A 153 1.66 6.90 2.47
N ARG A 154 2.77 6.75 1.74
CA ARG A 154 2.77 6.49 0.29
C ARG A 154 2.61 5.00 0.04
N VAL A 155 1.75 4.65 -0.91
CA VAL A 155 1.49 3.30 -1.38
C VAL A 155 1.80 3.24 -2.87
N TYR A 156 2.84 2.49 -3.23
CA TYR A 156 3.23 2.24 -4.63
C TYR A 156 2.84 0.81 -4.99
N LEU A 157 2.24 0.61 -6.17
CA LEU A 157 2.01 -0.69 -6.80
C LEU A 157 3.01 -0.90 -7.92
N GLN A 158 3.79 -1.97 -7.81
CA GLN A 158 4.70 -2.43 -8.87
C GLN A 158 3.92 -2.65 -10.17
N ASN A 159 4.49 -2.15 -11.26
CA ASN A 159 3.85 -2.01 -12.57
C ASN A 159 3.33 -3.35 -13.14
N GLU A 160 4.01 -4.44 -12.81
CA GLU A 160 3.80 -5.80 -13.28
C GLU A 160 2.45 -6.37 -12.79
N TYR A 161 2.01 -5.93 -11.61
CA TYR A 161 0.84 -6.46 -10.90
C TYR A 161 -0.45 -5.65 -11.11
N LYS A 162 -0.42 -4.61 -11.98
CA LYS A 162 -1.55 -3.70 -12.27
C LYS A 162 -2.87 -4.41 -12.55
N HIS A 163 -2.85 -5.54 -13.24
CA HIS A 163 -4.03 -6.35 -13.57
C HIS A 163 -4.66 -7.10 -12.38
N SER A 164 -3.99 -7.16 -11.22
CA SER A 164 -4.42 -7.95 -10.04
C SER A 164 -4.95 -7.12 -8.87
N VAL A 165 -4.74 -5.80 -8.88
CA VAL A 165 -4.94 -4.91 -7.72
C VAL A 165 -6.36 -4.91 -7.15
N ASN A 166 -7.39 -5.09 -7.97
CA ASN A 166 -8.80 -4.99 -7.53
C ASN A 166 -9.23 -6.05 -6.50
N ARG A 167 -8.39 -7.06 -6.22
CA ARG A 167 -8.62 -8.06 -5.17
C ARG A 167 -7.95 -7.73 -3.83
N GLU A 168 -6.98 -6.82 -3.86
CA GLU A 168 -6.07 -6.50 -2.76
C GLU A 168 -6.74 -5.65 -1.67
N LYS A 169 -6.30 -5.84 -0.43
CA LYS A 169 -6.75 -5.07 0.74
C LYS A 169 -5.58 -4.62 1.58
N PHE A 170 -5.68 -3.38 2.04
CA PHE A 170 -4.82 -2.78 3.04
C PHE A 170 -5.55 -2.78 4.39
N LEU A 171 -4.80 -3.00 5.46
CA LEU A 171 -5.28 -2.94 6.84
C LEU A 171 -4.39 -1.98 7.62
N LEU A 172 -4.91 -0.81 7.92
CA LEU A 172 -4.36 0.10 8.91
C LEU A 172 -4.73 -0.42 10.29
N MET A 173 -3.71 -0.66 11.11
CA MET A 173 -3.86 -0.93 12.54
C MET A 173 -3.28 0.27 13.29
N ALA A 174 -4.06 0.91 14.16
CA ALA A 174 -3.62 2.09 14.92
C ALA A 174 -4.04 1.99 16.39
N LEU A 175 -3.18 2.45 17.30
CA LEU A 175 -3.43 2.44 18.74
C LEU A 175 -2.94 3.74 19.39
N GLU A 176 -3.67 4.22 20.39
CA GLU A 176 -3.27 5.40 21.17
C GLU A 176 -2.26 5.00 22.27
N THR A 177 -1.17 5.76 22.41
CA THR A 177 -0.04 5.42 23.28
C THR A 177 0.73 6.65 23.76
N ASP A 178 1.43 6.48 24.87
CA ASP A 178 2.38 7.46 25.41
C ASP A 178 3.81 7.24 24.87
N ALA A 179 4.05 6.12 24.18
CA ALA A 179 5.33 5.80 23.54
C ALA A 179 5.68 6.77 22.40
N LYS A 180 6.97 7.06 22.24
CA LYS A 180 7.51 8.00 21.23
C LYS A 180 8.14 7.31 20.00
N THR A 181 8.29 5.99 20.05
CA THR A 181 9.00 5.17 19.06
C THR A 181 8.16 3.96 18.68
N SER A 182 8.21 3.51 17.43
CA SER A 182 7.32 2.45 16.89
C SER A 182 7.80 1.01 17.06
N GLU A 183 8.98 0.80 17.69
CA GLU A 183 9.62 -0.51 17.82
C GLU A 183 8.76 -1.51 18.61
N GLU A 184 7.99 -1.03 19.60
CA GLU A 184 7.19 -1.85 20.51
C GLU A 184 5.77 -2.17 20.03
N PHE A 185 5.38 -1.82 18.78
CA PHE A 185 4.00 -1.96 18.28
C PHE A 185 3.39 -3.34 18.57
N SER A 186 4.16 -4.41 18.36
CA SER A 186 3.70 -5.80 18.54
C SER A 186 3.39 -6.17 20.00
N ASN A 187 3.93 -5.42 20.97
CA ASN A 187 3.66 -5.59 22.39
C ASN A 187 2.53 -4.65 22.82
N ALA A 188 2.64 -3.36 22.47
CA ALA A 188 1.61 -2.36 22.74
C ALA A 188 0.23 -2.77 22.18
N TRP A 189 0.17 -3.38 21.00
CA TRP A 189 -1.08 -3.89 20.40
C TRP A 189 -1.72 -5.05 21.18
N LYS A 190 -0.92 -5.84 21.91
CA LYS A 190 -1.39 -6.96 22.74
C LYS A 190 -1.84 -6.50 24.13
N SER A 191 -1.19 -5.49 24.69
CA SER A 191 -1.49 -4.95 26.02
C SER A 191 -2.52 -3.83 26.03
N ALA A 192 -2.74 -3.15 24.89
CA ALA A 192 -3.73 -2.09 24.79
C ALA A 192 -5.16 -2.64 24.67
N ASP A 193 -6.07 -2.03 25.45
CA ASP A 193 -7.50 -2.26 25.39
C ASP A 193 -8.05 -2.09 23.96
N GLU A 194 -9.08 -2.86 23.63
CA GLU A 194 -9.84 -2.70 22.38
C GLU A 194 -10.52 -1.32 22.28
N SER A 195 -10.73 -0.65 23.42
CA SER A 195 -11.19 0.74 23.48
C SER A 195 -10.19 1.72 22.81
N CYS A 196 -8.89 1.46 22.94
CA CYS A 196 -7.76 2.30 22.50
C CYS A 196 -7.16 1.85 21.15
N ARG A 197 -7.78 0.88 20.48
CA ARG A 197 -7.33 0.32 19.20
C ARG A 197 -8.34 0.62 18.08
N VAL A 198 -7.82 0.74 16.86
CA VAL A 198 -8.54 0.94 15.61
C VAL A 198 -7.96 0.00 14.57
N GLU A 199 -8.82 -0.78 13.93
CA GLU A 199 -8.51 -1.45 12.67
C GLU A 199 -9.38 -0.82 11.56
N HIS A 200 -8.75 -0.46 10.45
CA HIS A 200 -9.43 0.15 9.31
C HIS A 200 -8.93 -0.46 8.00
N LYS A 201 -9.88 -0.81 7.10
CA LYS A 201 -9.63 -1.66 5.94
C LYS A 201 -9.94 -0.91 4.65
N LEU A 202 -8.93 -0.76 3.81
CA LEU A 202 -9.03 -0.12 2.50
C LEU A 202 -9.00 -1.18 1.40
N ARG A 203 -9.86 -1.03 0.39
CA ARG A 203 -9.78 -1.75 -0.89
C ARG A 203 -8.78 -1.02 -1.80
N CYS A 204 -8.30 -1.66 -2.87
CA CYS A 204 -7.49 -1.00 -3.88
C CYS A 204 -8.13 -1.13 -5.27
N ARG A 205 -7.98 -0.08 -6.09
CA ARG A 205 -8.36 -0.02 -7.50
C ARG A 205 -7.24 0.69 -8.27
N LEU A 206 -6.99 0.28 -9.51
CA LEU A 206 -6.17 1.07 -10.44
C LEU A 206 -7.01 2.21 -11.00
N ALA A 207 -6.46 3.42 -11.11
CA ALA A 207 -7.12 4.47 -11.88
C ALA A 207 -7.27 4.00 -13.35
N ASP A 208 -8.50 3.93 -13.85
CA ASP A 208 -8.75 3.68 -15.27
C ASP A 208 -8.43 4.95 -16.06
N ASN A 209 -7.81 4.84 -17.24
CA ASN A 209 -7.35 5.99 -18.04
C ASN A 209 -8.47 6.97 -18.51
N ASN A 210 -9.73 6.68 -18.18
CA ASN A 210 -10.91 7.49 -18.47
C ASN A 210 -11.41 8.32 -17.28
N ASP A 211 -10.84 8.14 -16.07
CA ASP A 211 -11.12 8.99 -14.91
C ASP A 211 -10.09 10.16 -14.90
N PRO A 212 -10.44 11.36 -15.40
CA PRO A 212 -9.49 12.48 -15.46
C PRO A 212 -9.13 12.98 -14.06
N VAL A 213 -7.84 13.30 -13.87
CA VAL A 213 -7.34 13.91 -12.64
C VAL A 213 -8.09 15.23 -12.36
N LEU A 214 -8.67 15.34 -11.17
CA LEU A 214 -9.47 16.48 -10.70
C LEU A 214 -8.81 17.84 -10.94
N PRO A 215 -9.63 18.85 -11.29
CA PRO A 215 -9.98 19.84 -10.26
C PRO A 215 -11.45 19.79 -9.85
N PRO A 216 -11.80 20.08 -8.58
CA PRO A 216 -13.18 20.24 -8.16
C PRO A 216 -13.78 21.55 -8.74
N HIS A 217 -14.97 21.45 -9.35
CA HIS A 217 -15.69 22.60 -9.88
C HIS A 217 -16.16 23.52 -8.74
N VAL A 218 -15.55 24.70 -8.61
CA VAL A 218 -16.08 25.77 -7.76
C VAL A 218 -17.41 26.22 -8.36
N GLN A 219 -18.52 26.00 -7.64
CA GLN A 219 -19.83 26.54 -8.01
C GLN A 219 -20.19 27.69 -7.06
N THR A 220 -20.23 28.90 -7.60
CA THR A 220 -20.69 30.10 -6.90
C THR A 220 -22.21 30.04 -6.68
N PRO A 221 -22.73 30.59 -5.56
CA PRO A 221 -24.14 30.42 -5.20
C PRO A 221 -25.07 31.33 -6.02
N THR A 222 -26.00 30.71 -6.74
CA THR A 222 -27.26 31.34 -7.18
C THR A 222 -28.43 30.53 -6.64
N ALA A 223 -29.37 31.19 -5.97
CA ALA A 223 -30.37 30.54 -5.12
C ALA A 223 -31.64 30.09 -5.85
N ASN A 224 -32.40 29.21 -5.19
CA ASN A 224 -33.71 28.66 -5.56
C ASN A 224 -33.62 27.62 -6.72
N HIS A 225 -34.32 26.47 -6.69
CA HIS A 225 -35.69 26.26 -6.23
C HIS A 225 -36.00 24.78 -5.89
N ILE A 226 -36.88 24.56 -4.90
CA ILE A 226 -37.62 23.31 -4.54
C ILE A 226 -36.86 22.00 -4.18
N ARG A 227 -37.08 21.63 -2.92
CA ARG A 227 -37.05 20.29 -2.26
C ARG A 227 -37.58 19.12 -3.11
N SER A 228 -36.80 18.03 -3.19
CA SER A 228 -37.27 16.62 -3.29
C SER A 228 -36.16 15.62 -2.90
N PRO A 229 -36.46 14.34 -2.58
CA PRO A 229 -35.61 13.50 -1.72
C PRO A 229 -34.52 12.68 -2.42
N ALA A 230 -33.70 12.00 -1.61
CA ALA A 230 -32.44 11.36 -1.97
C ALA A 230 -32.54 9.93 -2.56
N SER A 231 -31.38 9.37 -2.92
CA SER A 231 -31.07 7.94 -3.13
C SER A 231 -31.45 7.31 -4.49
N ILE A 232 -30.85 7.79 -5.59
CA ILE A 232 -30.87 7.11 -6.91
C ILE A 232 -29.48 7.07 -7.56
N GLU A 233 -28.52 6.35 -6.95
CA GLU A 233 -27.26 5.95 -7.60
C GLU A 233 -26.95 4.46 -7.37
N HIS A 234 -27.18 3.99 -6.14
CA HIS A 234 -26.99 2.59 -5.74
C HIS A 234 -27.70 1.52 -6.63
N PRO A 235 -28.96 1.70 -7.12
CA PRO A 235 -29.61 0.65 -7.91
C PRO A 235 -28.96 0.43 -9.29
N GLU A 236 -28.37 1.46 -9.89
CA GLU A 236 -27.77 1.36 -11.23
C GLU A 236 -26.37 0.74 -11.19
N HIS A 237 -25.61 0.94 -10.10
CA HIS A 237 -24.35 0.18 -9.88
C HIS A 237 -24.64 -1.31 -9.75
N LEU A 238 -25.59 -1.68 -8.88
CA LEU A 238 -25.96 -3.08 -8.65
C LEU A 238 -26.52 -3.73 -9.91
N ARG A 239 -27.28 -3.00 -10.73
CA ARG A 239 -27.75 -3.46 -12.05
C ARG A 239 -26.61 -3.71 -13.04
N ARG A 240 -25.58 -2.87 -13.07
CA ARG A 240 -24.38 -3.08 -13.91
C ARG A 240 -23.57 -4.29 -13.45
N GLU A 241 -23.44 -4.50 -12.14
CA GLU A 241 -22.81 -5.71 -11.59
C GLU A 241 -23.60 -6.98 -11.95
N ILE A 242 -24.93 -6.98 -11.73
CA ILE A 242 -25.81 -8.10 -12.12
C ILE A 242 -25.74 -8.38 -13.63
N ALA A 243 -25.69 -7.34 -14.48
CA ALA A 243 -25.53 -7.50 -15.93
C ALA A 243 -24.17 -8.12 -16.31
N ASN A 244 -23.08 -7.70 -15.66
CA ASN A 244 -21.75 -8.29 -15.86
C ASN A 244 -21.67 -9.73 -15.36
N LEU A 245 -22.25 -10.06 -14.20
CA LEU A 245 -22.33 -11.42 -13.68
C LEU A 245 -23.15 -12.31 -14.64
N ALA A 246 -24.30 -11.83 -15.13
CA ALA A 246 -25.10 -12.55 -16.12
C ALA A 246 -24.36 -12.73 -17.47
N GLY A 247 -23.56 -11.74 -17.88
CA GLY A 247 -22.67 -11.84 -19.04
C GLY A 247 -21.60 -12.92 -18.87
N GLN A 248 -20.89 -12.93 -17.74
CA GLN A 248 -19.90 -13.95 -17.41
C GLN A 248 -20.54 -15.35 -17.31
N GLN A 249 -21.73 -15.46 -16.70
CA GLN A 249 -22.47 -16.72 -16.61
C GLN A 249 -22.89 -17.24 -18.00
N ARG A 250 -23.31 -16.37 -18.92
CA ARG A 250 -23.60 -16.74 -20.32
C ARG A 250 -22.35 -17.23 -21.05
N ILE A 251 -21.21 -16.55 -20.90
CA ILE A 251 -19.94 -16.98 -21.50
C ILE A 251 -19.53 -18.35 -20.95
N LEU A 252 -19.60 -18.55 -19.62
CA LEU A 252 -19.30 -19.83 -18.99
C LEU A 252 -20.22 -20.95 -19.48
N LEU A 253 -21.53 -20.69 -19.63
CA LEU A 253 -22.49 -21.65 -20.17
C LEU A 253 -22.17 -22.04 -21.62
N ILE A 254 -21.79 -21.07 -22.47
CA ILE A 254 -21.36 -21.32 -23.85
C ILE A 254 -20.10 -22.20 -23.86
N CYS A 255 -19.10 -21.91 -23.02
CA CYS A 255 -17.90 -22.74 -22.89
C CYS A 255 -18.24 -24.18 -22.46
N ILE A 256 -19.15 -24.36 -21.50
CA ILE A 256 -19.61 -25.69 -21.06
C ILE A 256 -20.31 -26.45 -22.21
N VAL A 257 -21.18 -25.78 -22.97
CA VAL A 257 -21.85 -26.39 -24.14
C VAL A 257 -20.84 -26.79 -25.22
N VAL A 258 -19.85 -25.94 -25.51
CA VAL A 258 -18.77 -26.27 -26.46
C VAL A 258 -17.95 -27.47 -25.98
N MET A 259 -17.59 -27.55 -24.70
CA MET A 259 -16.89 -28.70 -24.13
C MET A 259 -17.71 -29.99 -24.22
N ILE A 260 -19.03 -29.93 -24.00
CA ILE A 260 -19.93 -31.08 -24.16
C ILE A 260 -20.00 -31.51 -25.63
N ILE A 261 -20.10 -30.58 -26.57
CA ILE A 261 -20.10 -30.88 -28.02
C ILE A 261 -18.77 -31.54 -28.44
N LEU A 262 -17.62 -31.01 -27.98
CA LEU A 262 -16.31 -31.62 -28.24
C LEU A 262 -16.20 -33.04 -27.65
N GLN A 263 -16.74 -33.26 -26.44
CA GLN A 263 -16.76 -34.59 -25.82
C GLN A 263 -17.65 -35.59 -26.59
N LEU A 264 -18.80 -35.14 -27.10
CA LEU A 264 -19.69 -35.95 -27.95
C LEU A 264 -19.07 -36.26 -29.31
N ILE A 265 -18.37 -35.30 -29.94
CA ILE A 265 -17.60 -35.52 -31.17
C ILE A 265 -16.48 -36.54 -30.91
N SER A 266 -15.71 -36.38 -29.83
CA SER A 266 -14.65 -37.33 -29.43
C SER A 266 -15.19 -38.74 -29.24
N LEU A 267 -16.31 -38.90 -28.53
CA LEU A 267 -16.98 -40.20 -28.34
C LEU A 267 -17.51 -40.78 -29.66
N GLY A 268 -18.01 -39.93 -30.56
CA GLY A 268 -18.41 -40.31 -31.92
C GLY A 268 -17.24 -40.82 -32.76
N CYS A 269 -16.10 -40.12 -32.74
CA CYS A 269 -14.86 -40.55 -33.39
C CYS A 269 -14.34 -41.87 -32.81
N GLN A 270 -14.31 -42.03 -31.48
CA GLN A 270 -13.93 -43.28 -30.81
C GLN A 270 -14.84 -44.44 -31.21
N ARG A 271 -16.16 -44.22 -31.26
CA ARG A 271 -17.14 -45.24 -31.69
C ARG A 271 -17.00 -45.59 -33.17
N SER A 272 -16.79 -44.60 -34.04
CA SER A 272 -16.56 -44.80 -35.48
C SER A 272 -15.26 -45.58 -35.73
N TYR A 273 -14.19 -45.25 -35.02
CA TYR A 273 -12.92 -46.00 -35.05
C TYR A 273 -13.11 -47.45 -34.59
N HIS A 274 -13.82 -47.67 -33.48
CA HIS A 274 -14.11 -49.03 -32.97
C HIS A 274 -14.97 -49.85 -33.95
N LEU A 275 -15.97 -49.24 -34.60
CA LEU A 275 -16.76 -49.92 -35.64
C LEU A 275 -15.91 -50.27 -36.87
N SER A 276 -15.03 -49.36 -37.29
CA SER A 276 -14.09 -49.58 -38.41
C SER A 276 -13.10 -50.71 -38.11
N LEU A 277 -12.66 -50.81 -36.86
CA LEU A 277 -11.84 -51.93 -36.38
C LEU A 277 -12.62 -53.25 -36.48
N LEU A 278 -13.86 -53.28 -35.96
CA LEU A 278 -14.71 -54.49 -35.98
C LEU A 278 -15.00 -54.98 -37.40
N THR A 279 -15.18 -54.08 -38.37
CA THR A 279 -15.35 -54.48 -39.78
C THR A 279 -14.09 -55.11 -40.35
N ALA A 280 -12.91 -54.53 -40.11
CA ALA A 280 -11.64 -55.09 -40.57
C ALA A 280 -11.33 -56.46 -39.92
N TRP A 281 -11.58 -56.62 -38.62
CA TRP A 281 -11.47 -57.91 -37.93
C TRP A 281 -12.42 -58.95 -38.53
N LYS A 282 -13.67 -58.59 -38.83
CA LYS A 282 -14.64 -59.52 -39.44
C LYS A 282 -14.22 -59.94 -40.86
N GLU A 283 -13.66 -59.01 -41.63
CA GLU A 283 -13.15 -59.28 -42.98
C GLU A 283 -11.97 -60.26 -42.95
N GLN A 284 -11.02 -60.08 -42.02
CA GLN A 284 -9.94 -61.05 -41.80
C GLN A 284 -10.44 -62.44 -41.38
N TYR A 285 -11.39 -62.53 -40.43
CA TYR A 285 -11.98 -63.82 -40.04
C TYR A 285 -12.66 -64.51 -41.23
N SER A 286 -13.46 -63.77 -42.01
CA SER A 286 -14.13 -64.32 -43.19
C SER A 286 -13.15 -64.78 -44.28
N GLN A 287 -11.97 -64.16 -44.39
CA GLN A 287 -10.92 -64.57 -45.33
C GLN A 287 -10.19 -65.83 -44.85
N VAL A 288 -9.98 -65.99 -43.53
CA VAL A 288 -9.43 -67.21 -42.94
C VAL A 288 -10.40 -68.38 -43.06
N ASP A 289 -11.68 -68.18 -42.72
CA ASP A 289 -12.72 -69.22 -42.85
C ASP A 289 -12.86 -69.71 -44.31
N ALA A 290 -12.77 -68.79 -45.29
CA ALA A 290 -12.79 -69.13 -46.70
C ALA A 290 -11.56 -69.95 -47.14
N ALA A 291 -10.35 -69.54 -46.73
CA ALA A 291 -9.12 -70.26 -47.05
C ALA A 291 -9.05 -71.66 -46.39
N VAL A 292 -9.64 -71.81 -45.20
CA VAL A 292 -9.78 -73.11 -44.54
C VAL A 292 -10.77 -73.99 -45.30
N ALA A 293 -11.93 -73.46 -45.71
CA ALA A 293 -12.91 -74.21 -46.50
C ALA A 293 -12.32 -74.69 -47.84
N GLU A 294 -11.61 -73.81 -48.55
CA GLU A 294 -10.93 -74.12 -49.81
C GLU A 294 -9.85 -75.22 -49.64
N SER A 295 -9.16 -75.27 -48.49
CA SER A 295 -8.20 -76.34 -48.20
C SER A 295 -8.84 -77.72 -47.93
N PHE A 296 -10.08 -77.75 -47.43
CA PHE A 296 -10.78 -79.02 -47.15
C PHE A 296 -11.42 -79.67 -48.40
N ASP A 297 -11.76 -78.89 -49.43
CA ASP A 297 -12.28 -79.46 -50.70
C ASP A 297 -11.16 -80.19 -51.48
N VAL A 298 -9.93 -79.65 -51.46
CA VAL A 298 -8.78 -80.20 -52.20
C VAL A 298 -8.36 -81.59 -51.69
N ASP A 299 -8.47 -81.84 -50.38
CA ASP A 299 -8.21 -83.16 -49.78
C ASP A 299 -9.35 -84.18 -50.04
N SER A 300 -10.42 -83.80 -50.76
CA SER A 300 -11.61 -84.63 -50.99
C SER A 300 -11.80 -85.13 -52.44
N GLU A 301 -10.88 -84.82 -53.37
CA GLU A 301 -10.85 -85.33 -54.75
C GLU A 301 -9.71 -86.36 -55.02
N LEU A 302 -9.17 -87.01 -53.98
CA LEU A 302 -8.01 -87.93 -54.04
C LEU A 302 -8.30 -89.36 -53.54
#